data_AF-A0A5C0SH76-F1
#
_entry.id   AF-A0A5C0SH76-F1
#
_cell.length_a   1.000
_cell.length_b   1.000
_cell.length_c   1.000
_cell.angle_alpha   90.00
_cell.angle_beta   90.00
_cell.angle_gamma   90.00
#
_symmetry.space_group_name_H-M   'P 1'
#
loop_
_entity.id
_entity.type
_entity.pdbx_description
1 polymer ?
#
loop_
_entity_poly.entity_id
_entity_poly.type
_entity_poly.pdbx_seq_one_letter_code
_entity_poly.pdbx_strand_id
1 'polypeptide(L)'
;MSKGKKLTLDDFRKKALQREKAKKLFTFIDVEDFGEIRFERPTNNEILRYMNECARAVKTDEKGKVIEQDLTIMFEASKELVYTCCEFLQDRELREELEIKDPLDVVSKIFGINGTIEIASQIIEEFEGRKLAEEVVEDIKN
;
A
#
# COMPACT_ATOMS: atom_id res chain seq x y z
N MET A 1 -20.03 -0.56 -38.38
CA MET A 1 -19.97 -1.01 -36.96
C MET A 1 -19.19 -2.32 -36.91
N SER A 2 -17.94 -2.28 -36.45
CA SER A 2 -17.13 -3.51 -36.28
C SER A 2 -17.77 -4.37 -35.19
N LYS A 3 -18.22 -5.58 -35.55
CA LYS A 3 -18.67 -6.58 -34.57
C LYS A 3 -17.46 -6.90 -33.70
N GLY A 4 -17.46 -6.44 -32.45
CA GLY A 4 -16.37 -6.63 -31.49
C GLY A 4 -15.90 -8.08 -31.48
N LYS A 5 -14.65 -8.31 -31.90
CA LYS A 5 -14.03 -9.63 -31.89
C LYS A 5 -14.08 -10.13 -30.45
N LYS A 6 -14.81 -11.24 -30.21
CA LYS A 6 -14.86 -11.85 -28.88
C LYS A 6 -13.45 -12.28 -28.48
N LEU A 7 -13.05 -11.93 -27.27
CA LEU A 7 -11.77 -12.32 -26.69
C LEU A 7 -11.65 -13.85 -26.68
N THR A 8 -10.55 -14.40 -27.19
CA THR A 8 -10.27 -15.84 -27.05
C THR A 8 -9.60 -16.14 -25.71
N LEU A 9 -9.56 -17.42 -25.31
CA LEU A 9 -8.83 -17.84 -24.11
C LEU A 9 -7.32 -17.52 -24.22
N ASP A 10 -6.74 -17.61 -25.41
CA ASP A 10 -5.33 -17.25 -25.64
C ASP A 10 -5.09 -15.76 -25.48
N ASP A 11 -6.01 -14.92 -25.99
CA ASP A 11 -5.93 -13.47 -25.79
C ASP A 11 -6.07 -13.12 -24.30
N PHE A 12 -6.98 -13.79 -23.57
CA PHE A 12 -7.11 -13.61 -22.12
C PHE A 12 -5.82 -13.99 -21.39
N ARG A 13 -5.24 -15.15 -21.68
CA ARG A 13 -3.97 -15.61 -21.07
C ARG A 13 -2.84 -14.62 -21.29
N LYS A 14 -2.68 -14.14 -22.52
CA LYS A 14 -1.64 -13.14 -22.86
C LYS A 14 -1.83 -11.86 -22.06
N LYS A 15 -3.06 -11.32 -22.01
CA LYS A 15 -3.38 -10.11 -21.27
C LYS A 15 -3.19 -10.28 -19.76
N ALA A 16 -3.57 -11.43 -19.20
CA ALA A 16 -3.39 -11.73 -17.78
C ALA A 16 -1.91 -11.77 -17.39
N LEU A 17 -1.07 -12.46 -18.17
CA LEU A 17 0.38 -12.54 -17.93
C LEU A 17 1.07 -11.19 -18.10
N GLN A 18 0.66 -10.40 -19.11
CA GLN A 18 1.17 -9.03 -19.29
C GLN A 18 0.82 -8.16 -18.09
N ARG A 19 -0.44 -8.20 -17.63
CA ARG A 19 -0.89 -7.46 -16.45
C ARG A 19 -0.12 -7.85 -15.20
N GLU A 20 0.16 -9.14 -15.00
CA GLU A 20 0.92 -9.62 -13.85
C GLU A 20 2.36 -9.12 -13.88
N LYS A 21 3.03 -9.21 -15.04
CA LYS A 21 4.42 -8.75 -15.21
C LYS A 21 4.59 -7.24 -15.11
N ALA A 22 3.55 -6.48 -15.45
CA ALA A 22 3.55 -5.02 -15.38
C ALA A 22 3.31 -4.47 -13.96
N LYS A 23 3.08 -5.33 -12.96
CA LYS A 23 2.89 -4.88 -11.58
C LYS A 23 4.14 -4.18 -11.07
N LYS A 24 3.96 -2.98 -10.52
CA LYS A 24 4.96 -2.30 -9.70
C LYS A 24 5.26 -3.16 -8.48
N LEU A 25 6.53 -3.55 -8.31
CA LEU A 25 7.00 -4.45 -7.25
C LEU A 25 7.52 -3.72 -6.02
N PHE A 26 8.01 -2.50 -6.18
CA PHE A 26 8.47 -1.64 -5.09
C PHE A 26 8.24 -0.17 -5.45
N THR A 27 8.31 0.69 -4.45
CA THR A 27 8.32 2.16 -4.60
C THR A 27 9.41 2.76 -3.73
N PHE A 28 9.81 3.99 -4.05
CA PHE A 28 10.55 4.84 -3.13
C PHE A 28 9.58 5.87 -2.55
N ILE A 29 9.70 6.14 -1.26
CA ILE A 29 8.97 7.19 -0.55
C ILE A 29 10.01 8.07 0.12
N ASP A 30 9.93 9.38 -0.10
CA ASP A 30 10.78 10.36 0.58
C ASP A 30 10.31 10.53 2.02
N VAL A 31 11.16 10.15 2.97
CA VAL A 31 10.88 10.23 4.41
C VAL A 31 11.74 11.33 5.01
N GLU A 32 11.11 12.23 5.75
CA GLU A 32 11.78 13.35 6.43
C GLU A 32 13.00 12.84 7.22
N ASP A 33 14.14 13.51 7.05
CA ASP A 33 15.46 13.18 7.65
C ASP A 33 16.11 11.84 7.23
N PHE A 34 15.44 11.00 6.45
CA PHE A 34 15.97 9.73 5.94
C PHE A 34 16.19 9.71 4.42
N GLY A 35 15.49 10.57 3.67
CA GLY A 35 15.48 10.58 2.21
C GLY A 35 14.62 9.45 1.63
N GLU A 36 14.91 9.05 0.39
CA GLU A 36 14.14 8.01 -0.31
C GLU A 36 14.37 6.61 0.27
N ILE A 37 13.34 6.05 0.90
CA ILE A 37 13.34 4.68 1.42
C ILE A 37 12.55 3.78 0.48
N ARG A 38 13.09 2.58 0.23
CA ARG A 38 12.43 1.55 -0.59
C ARG A 38 11.37 0.79 0.21
N PHE A 39 10.18 0.67 -0.37
CA PHE A 39 9.08 -0.13 0.15
C PHE A 39 8.62 -1.16 -0.90
N GLU A 40 8.60 -2.43 -0.52
CA GLU A 40 8.12 -3.54 -1.33
C GLU A 40 6.59 -3.53 -1.45
N ARG A 41 6.08 -4.10 -2.55
CA ARG A 41 4.63 -4.23 -2.77
C ARG A 41 4.05 -5.17 -1.72
N PRO A 42 3.09 -4.71 -0.90
CA PRO A 42 2.35 -5.60 -0.02
C PRO A 42 1.52 -6.59 -0.82
N THR A 43 1.31 -7.77 -0.26
CA THR A 43 0.35 -8.74 -0.78
C THR A 43 -1.07 -8.17 -0.75
N ASN A 44 -1.94 -8.69 -1.60
CA ASN A 44 -3.36 -8.30 -1.60
C ASN A 44 -4.01 -8.50 -0.21
N ASN A 45 -3.58 -9.49 0.57
CA ASN A 45 -4.11 -9.74 1.90
C ASN A 45 -3.66 -8.67 2.91
N GLU A 46 -2.41 -8.23 2.85
CA GLU A 46 -1.90 -7.12 3.67
C GLU A 46 -2.62 -5.81 3.35
N ILE A 47 -2.83 -5.52 2.07
CA ILE A 47 -3.62 -4.37 1.61
C ILE A 47 -5.04 -4.44 2.18
N LEU A 48 -5.73 -5.57 1.98
CA LEU A 48 -7.11 -5.74 2.45
C LEU A 48 -7.19 -5.63 3.97
N ARG A 49 -6.23 -6.18 4.71
CA ARG A 49 -6.16 -6.06 6.18
C ARG A 49 -6.04 -4.60 6.59
N TYR A 50 -5.09 -3.85 6.01
CA TYR A 50 -4.94 -2.42 6.29
C TYR A 50 -6.22 -1.63 5.99
N MET A 51 -6.83 -1.84 4.81
CA MET A 51 -8.06 -1.16 4.42
C MET A 51 -9.24 -1.47 5.34
N ASN A 52 -9.37 -2.73 5.76
CA ASN A 52 -10.41 -3.15 6.69
C ASN A 52 -10.23 -2.51 8.07
N GLU A 53 -9.00 -2.48 8.61
CA GLU A 53 -8.74 -1.82 9.88
C GLU A 53 -8.96 -0.31 9.80
N CYS A 54 -8.55 0.34 8.71
CA CYS A 54 -8.85 1.76 8.49
C CYS A 54 -10.35 2.03 8.39
N ALA A 55 -11.12 1.14 7.73
CA ALA A 55 -12.57 1.25 7.67
C ALA A 55 -13.21 1.04 9.06
N ARG A 56 -12.72 0.08 9.85
CA ARG A 56 -13.17 -0.18 11.23
C ARG A 56 -12.85 0.96 12.17
N ALA A 57 -11.75 1.67 11.93
CA ALA A 57 -11.35 2.85 12.68
C ALA A 57 -12.33 4.02 12.51
N VAL A 58 -13.23 4.00 11.52
CA VAL A 58 -14.15 5.10 11.22
C VAL A 58 -15.59 4.62 11.39
N LYS A 59 -16.37 5.31 12.23
CA LYS A 59 -17.83 5.12 12.29
C LYS A 59 -18.52 6.25 11.55
N THR A 60 -19.51 5.90 10.74
CA THR A 60 -20.34 6.84 10.00
C THR A 60 -21.81 6.73 10.42
N ASP A 61 -22.54 7.84 10.34
CA ASP A 61 -24.00 7.83 10.47
C ASP A 61 -24.69 7.33 9.18
N GLU A 62 -26.02 7.26 9.19
CA GLU A 62 -26.85 6.85 8.04
C GLU A 62 -26.68 7.76 6.81
N LYS A 63 -26.13 8.96 6.98
CA LYS A 63 -25.87 9.93 5.90
C LYS A 63 -24.41 9.90 5.43
N GLY A 64 -23.60 8.98 5.95
CA GLY A 64 -22.20 8.83 5.60
C GLY A 64 -21.27 9.87 6.25
N LYS A 65 -21.73 10.63 7.25
CA LYS A 65 -20.88 11.55 8.00
C LYS A 65 -20.08 10.79 9.06
N VAL A 66 -18.78 11.04 9.14
CA VAL A 66 -17.92 10.50 10.21
C VAL A 66 -18.36 11.06 11.56
N ILE A 67 -18.70 10.17 12.48
CA ILE A 67 -19.13 10.49 13.85
C ILE A 67 -18.09 10.11 14.91
N GLU A 68 -17.22 9.15 14.61
CA GLU A 68 -16.16 8.69 15.50
C GLU A 68 -14.99 8.18 14.67
N GLN A 69 -13.77 8.42 15.16
CA GLN A 69 -12.55 7.91 14.56
C GLN A 69 -11.61 7.41 15.67
N ASP A 70 -11.17 6.15 15.56
CA ASP A 70 -10.16 5.55 16.43
C ASP A 70 -8.80 5.55 15.74
N LEU A 71 -8.00 6.57 16.05
CA LEU A 71 -6.66 6.71 15.49
C LEU A 71 -5.70 5.60 15.96
N THR A 72 -6.00 4.92 17.07
CA THR A 72 -5.18 3.81 17.57
C THR A 72 -5.24 2.63 16.61
N ILE A 73 -6.44 2.26 16.16
CA ILE A 73 -6.64 1.17 15.18
C ILE A 73 -5.92 1.50 13.87
N MET A 74 -6.07 2.74 13.39
CA MET A 74 -5.40 3.20 12.17
C MET A 74 -3.88 3.16 12.29
N PHE A 75 -3.35 3.60 13.43
CA PHE A 75 -1.91 3.60 13.69
C PHE A 75 -1.33 2.18 13.81
N GLU A 76 -1.99 1.26 14.51
CA GLU A 76 -1.54 -0.13 14.61
C GLU A 76 -1.51 -0.82 13.23
N ALA A 77 -2.57 -0.63 12.42
CA ALA A 77 -2.60 -1.13 11.06
C ALA A 77 -1.49 -0.52 10.18
N SER A 78 -1.20 0.77 10.38
CA SER A 78 -0.13 1.47 9.66
C SER A 78 1.25 0.93 10.04
N LYS A 79 1.53 0.71 11.34
CA LYS A 79 2.79 0.09 11.80
C LYS A 79 3.02 -1.27 11.13
N GLU A 80 2.01 -2.14 11.14
CA GLU A 80 2.13 -3.47 10.55
C GLU A 80 2.45 -3.40 9.04
N LEU A 81 1.75 -2.54 8.30
CA LEU A 81 1.96 -2.38 6.87
C LEU A 81 3.37 -1.86 6.56
N VAL A 82 3.79 -0.78 7.22
CA VAL A 82 5.09 -0.13 6.98
C VAL A 82 6.24 -1.06 7.35
N TYR A 83 6.16 -1.76 8.50
CA TYR A 83 7.16 -2.74 8.91
C TYR A 83 7.30 -3.87 7.88
N THR A 84 6.17 -4.38 7.38
CA THR A 84 6.16 -5.49 6.42
C THR A 84 6.74 -5.09 5.07
N CYS A 85 6.54 -3.85 4.64
CA CYS A 85 6.98 -3.36 3.34
C CYS A 85 8.44 -2.85 3.33
N CYS A 86 9.08 -2.62 4.48
CA CYS A 86 10.43 -2.06 4.54
C CYS A 86 11.42 -3.00 5.22
N GLU A 87 12.35 -3.56 4.43
CA GLU A 87 13.38 -4.48 4.93
C GLU A 87 14.31 -3.82 5.96
N PHE A 88 14.59 -2.52 5.85
CA PHE A 88 15.45 -1.80 6.80
C PHE A 88 14.88 -1.79 8.21
N LEU A 89 13.55 -1.78 8.36
CA LEU A 89 12.87 -1.84 9.66
C LEU A 89 12.90 -3.24 10.26
N GLN A 90 13.20 -4.27 9.47
CA GLN A 90 13.28 -5.65 9.93
C GLN A 90 14.67 -6.02 10.43
N ASP A 91 15.64 -5.10 10.28
CA ASP A 91 17.00 -5.28 10.73
C ASP A 91 17.06 -5.54 12.24
N ARG A 92 17.86 -6.55 12.61
CA ARG A 92 17.93 -6.99 14.01
C ARG A 92 18.88 -6.11 14.81
N GLU A 93 19.99 -5.69 14.24
CA GLU A 93 20.99 -4.85 14.92
C GLU A 93 20.39 -3.49 15.26
N LEU A 94 19.68 -2.87 14.30
CA LEU A 94 18.93 -1.63 14.50
C LEU A 94 17.94 -1.72 15.67
N ARG A 95 17.18 -2.82 15.76
CA ARG A 95 16.21 -3.01 16.85
C ARG A 95 16.89 -3.24 18.20
N GLU A 96 17.99 -3.97 18.22
CA GLU A 96 18.78 -4.18 19.43
C GLU A 96 19.38 -2.86 19.93
N GLU A 97 19.96 -2.04 19.04
CA GLU A 97 20.52 -0.72 19.37
C GLU A 97 19.46 0.28 19.87
N LEU A 98 18.23 0.20 19.34
CA LEU A 98 17.12 1.05 19.77
C LEU A 98 16.37 0.50 21.01
N GLU A 99 16.83 -0.61 21.58
CA GLU A 99 16.23 -1.31 22.74
C GLU A 99 14.76 -1.71 22.53
N ILE A 100 14.43 -2.12 21.30
CA ILE A 100 13.06 -2.42 20.89
C ILE A 100 12.72 -3.89 21.17
N LYS A 101 11.63 -4.10 21.92
CA LYS A 101 11.12 -5.44 22.26
C LYS A 101 10.11 -5.97 21.24
N ASP A 102 9.13 -5.15 20.88
CA ASP A 102 8.18 -5.48 19.83
C ASP A 102 8.74 -5.00 18.48
N PRO A 103 8.98 -5.90 17.51
CA PRO A 103 9.40 -5.54 16.16
C PRO A 103 8.67 -4.34 15.55
N LEU A 104 7.36 -4.21 15.76
CA LEU A 104 6.56 -3.16 15.13
C LEU A 104 6.82 -1.78 15.74
N ASP A 105 7.29 -1.70 16.99
CA ASP A 105 7.54 -0.43 17.67
C ASP A 105 8.68 0.35 17.02
N VAL A 106 9.69 -0.36 16.49
CA VAL A 106 10.19 -0.19 15.12
C VAL A 106 9.88 1.14 14.44
N VAL A 107 8.78 1.04 13.71
CA VAL A 107 8.26 2.04 12.79
C VAL A 107 7.99 3.35 13.51
N SER A 108 7.30 3.27 14.65
CA SER A 108 6.90 4.46 15.41
C SER A 108 8.03 5.13 16.16
N LYS A 109 9.06 4.37 16.53
CA LYS A 109 10.28 4.88 17.15
C LYS A 109 11.07 5.75 16.17
N ILE A 110 11.08 5.35 14.90
CA ILE A 110 11.82 6.02 13.82
C ILE A 110 11.00 7.15 13.21
N PHE A 111 9.75 6.90 12.83
CA PHE A 111 8.93 7.84 12.04
C PHE A 111 7.87 8.60 12.86
N GLY A 112 7.69 8.26 14.14
CA GLY A 112 6.61 8.81 14.96
C GLY A 112 5.22 8.37 14.48
N ILE A 113 4.17 8.87 15.14
CA ILE A 113 2.78 8.48 14.85
C ILE A 113 2.33 8.96 13.47
N ASN A 114 2.50 10.26 13.18
CA ASN A 114 2.05 10.86 11.92
C ASN A 114 2.82 10.30 10.73
N GLY A 115 4.15 10.25 10.80
CA GLY A 115 4.98 9.70 9.73
C GLY A 115 4.63 8.24 9.43
N THR A 116 4.35 7.43 10.46
CA THR A 116 3.89 6.05 10.26
C THR A 116 2.58 5.97 9.46
N ILE A 117 1.58 6.79 9.81
CA ILE A 117 0.28 6.81 9.13
C ILE A 117 0.42 7.34 7.69
N GLU A 118 1.22 8.40 7.50
CA GLU A 118 1.46 9.01 6.19
C GLU A 118 2.17 8.06 5.24
N ILE A 119 3.25 7.41 5.69
CA ILE A 119 3.98 6.41 4.89
C ILE A 119 3.04 5.25 4.52
N ALA A 120 2.22 4.76 5.46
CA ALA A 120 1.25 3.70 5.17
C ALA A 120 0.23 4.13 4.08
N SER A 121 -0.28 5.36 4.15
CA SER A 121 -1.16 5.90 3.11
C SER A 121 -0.46 5.94 1.74
N GLN A 122 0.78 6.44 1.71
CA GLN A 122 1.56 6.54 0.47
C GLN A 122 1.88 5.17 -0.15
N ILE A 123 2.18 4.15 0.67
CA ILE A 123 2.34 2.77 0.20
C ILE A 123 1.08 2.31 -0.53
N ILE A 124 -0.10 2.49 0.08
CA ILE A 124 -1.37 2.09 -0.54
C ILE A 124 -1.65 2.90 -1.80
N GLU A 125 -1.39 4.21 -1.80
CA GLU A 125 -1.57 5.07 -2.97
C GLU A 125 -0.68 4.65 -4.14
N GLU A 126 0.57 4.25 -3.88
CA GLU A 126 1.50 3.83 -4.92
C GLU A 126 1.19 2.46 -5.52
N PHE A 127 0.57 1.54 -4.75
CA PHE A 127 0.28 0.18 -5.21
C PHE A 127 -1.17 -0.08 -5.62
N GLU A 128 -2.13 0.66 -5.05
CA GLU A 128 -3.58 0.52 -5.25
C GLU A 128 -4.31 1.84 -5.51
N GLY A 129 -3.69 2.98 -5.18
CA GLY A 129 -4.19 4.28 -5.61
C GLY A 129 -4.39 4.25 -7.12
N ARG A 130 -5.55 4.73 -7.57
CA ARG A 130 -6.02 4.65 -8.96
C ARG A 130 -5.08 5.38 -9.93
N LYS A 131 -3.90 4.83 -10.21
CA LYS A 131 -3.29 4.87 -11.53
C LYS A 131 -3.93 3.74 -12.32
N LEU A 132 -5.16 4.00 -12.76
CA LEU A 132 -5.51 3.67 -14.14
C LEU A 132 -4.35 4.24 -14.95
N ALA A 133 -3.35 3.41 -15.24
CA ALA A 133 -2.28 3.80 -16.12
C ALA A 133 -2.94 4.42 -17.34
N GLU A 134 -2.71 5.71 -17.54
CA GLU A 134 -3.14 6.46 -18.72
C GLU A 134 -2.50 5.91 -20.02
N GLU A 135 -1.84 4.74 -19.98
CA GLU A 135 -1.04 4.16 -21.07
C GLU A 135 -1.61 2.87 -21.70
N VAL A 136 -2.91 2.56 -21.59
CA VAL A 136 -3.51 1.46 -22.41
C VAL A 136 -4.69 1.92 -23.28
N VAL A 137 -4.99 3.22 -23.35
CA VAL A 137 -6.06 3.73 -24.24
C VAL A 137 -5.53 4.32 -25.54
N GLU A 138 -4.24 4.66 -25.67
CA GLU A 138 -3.71 5.17 -26.94
C GLU A 138 -3.46 4.08 -28.01
N ASP A 139 -3.24 2.82 -27.63
CA ASP A 139 -2.98 1.73 -28.59
C ASP A 139 -4.23 1.11 -29.25
N ILE A 140 -5.41 1.74 -29.12
CA ILE A 140 -6.63 1.33 -29.84
C ILE A 140 -7.11 2.42 -30.82
N LYS A 141 -6.36 3.51 -31.00
CA LYS A 141 -6.70 4.59 -31.94
C LYS A 141 -5.84 4.66 -33.22
N ASN A 142 -4.95 3.70 -33.47
CA ASN A 142 -4.25 3.57 -34.76
C ASN A 142 -4.60 2.27 -35.47
#